data_AF-A0A2M7KDI5-F1
#
_entry.id   AF-A0A2M7KDI5-F1
#
_cell.length_a   1.000
_cell.length_b   1.000
_cell.length_c   1.000
_cell.angle_alpha   90.00
_cell.angle_beta   90.00
_cell.angle_gamma   90.00
#
_symmetry.space_group_name_H-M   'P 1'
#
loop_
_entity.id
_entity.type
_entity.pdbx_description
1 polymer ?
#
loop_
_entity_poly.entity_id
_entity_poly.type
_entity_poly.pdbx_seq_one_letter_code
_entity_poly.pdbx_strand_id
1 'polypeptide(L)'
;MKHTFLKTVIILFSILIVNKLNAQLVVNTGQTPTQYVQNVLVGGGVLVNNVTFVGSTSGPNWQIGEFSNGSTSNLGINNGVVISSGNVTVIPNASSQQLDYDYGANGDADLNQLGAGTTQDAAILEFDFQPLSNTINFKYVFASEEYNDYVNSSYNDVFGFFISGPGITGPYSNNSDNIALIPFTTNFVSINNVNNGHATGCASGPCTNCAYYIDNCNGT
;
A
#
# COMPACT_ATOMS: atom_id res chain seq x y z
N MET A 1 -69.69 46.27 -0.39
CA MET A 1 -68.92 45.08 -0.81
C MET A 1 -67.45 45.32 -0.52
N LYS A 2 -66.86 44.63 0.46
CA LYS A 2 -65.41 44.63 0.68
C LYS A 2 -64.88 43.29 0.16
N HIS A 3 -64.07 43.32 -0.88
CA HIS A 3 -63.42 42.13 -1.43
C HIS A 3 -62.14 41.86 -0.66
N THR A 4 -62.12 40.77 0.10
CA THR A 4 -60.93 40.30 0.82
C THR A 4 -60.14 39.37 -0.13
N PHE A 5 -58.97 39.81 -0.59
CA PHE A 5 -58.06 38.98 -1.37
C PHE A 5 -57.14 38.19 -0.44
N LEU A 6 -57.26 36.86 -0.46
CA LEU A 6 -56.34 35.96 0.25
C LEU A 6 -55.06 35.81 -0.59
N LYS A 7 -53.92 36.29 -0.08
CA LYS A 7 -52.61 36.08 -0.73
C LYS A 7 -52.00 34.77 -0.21
N THR A 8 -52.02 33.73 -1.03
CA THR A 8 -51.35 32.46 -0.73
C THR A 8 -49.84 32.65 -0.90
N VAL A 9 -49.07 32.49 0.17
CA VAL A 9 -47.61 32.45 0.14
C VAL A 9 -47.18 30.99 0.07
N ILE A 10 -46.53 30.60 -1.02
CA ILE A 10 -45.95 29.25 -1.17
C ILE A 10 -44.49 29.33 -0.73
N ILE A 11 -44.15 28.65 0.37
CA ILE A 11 -42.76 28.48 0.83
C ILE A 11 -42.27 27.15 0.27
N LEU A 12 -41.37 27.21 -0.72
CA LEU A 12 -40.71 26.03 -1.26
C LEU A 12 -39.57 25.62 -0.31
N PHE A 13 -39.70 24.48 0.36
CA PHE A 13 -38.63 23.91 1.18
C PHE A 13 -37.80 22.96 0.29
N SER A 14 -36.59 23.39 -0.10
CA SER A 14 -35.65 22.51 -0.81
C SER A 14 -34.89 21.66 0.20
N ILE A 15 -35.19 20.37 0.26
CA ILE A 15 -34.40 19.40 1.03
C ILE A 15 -33.13 19.11 0.23
N LEU A 16 -32.01 19.71 0.63
CA LEU A 16 -30.69 19.33 0.15
C LEU A 16 -30.32 17.98 0.77
N ILE A 17 -30.53 16.90 0.01
CA ILE A 17 -29.97 15.58 0.35
C ILE A 17 -28.47 15.67 0.13
N VAL A 18 -27.72 15.93 1.21
CA VAL A 18 -26.27 15.85 1.21
C VAL A 18 -25.90 14.37 1.28
N ASN A 19 -25.76 13.72 0.13
CA ASN A 19 -25.08 12.42 0.09
C ASN A 19 -23.63 12.66 0.49
N LYS A 20 -23.17 12.04 1.58
CA LYS A 20 -21.74 11.94 1.84
C LYS A 20 -21.13 11.05 0.76
N LEU A 21 -20.47 11.66 -0.21
CA LEU A 21 -19.58 10.94 -1.12
C LEU A 21 -18.26 10.73 -0.38
N ASN A 22 -17.90 9.49 -0.09
CA ASN A 22 -16.54 9.16 0.29
C ASN A 22 -15.70 9.17 -1.00
N ALA A 23 -14.63 9.97 -1.04
CA ALA A 23 -13.65 9.84 -2.10
C ALA A 23 -12.83 8.58 -1.81
N GLN A 24 -13.20 7.49 -2.47
CA GLN A 24 -12.52 6.20 -2.36
C GLN A 24 -11.12 6.28 -2.98
N LEU A 25 -10.20 5.48 -2.45
CA LEU A 25 -8.92 5.22 -3.10
C LEU A 25 -9.18 4.78 -4.54
N VAL A 26 -8.48 5.36 -5.51
CA VAL A 26 -8.59 4.96 -6.91
C VAL A 26 -7.31 4.21 -7.27
N VAL A 27 -7.44 3.00 -7.80
CA VAL A 27 -6.31 2.23 -8.35
C VAL A 27 -6.53 2.03 -9.84
N ASN A 28 -5.54 2.42 -10.64
CA ASN A 28 -5.53 2.23 -12.09
C ASN A 28 -4.39 1.28 -12.48
N THR A 29 -4.65 0.47 -13.51
CA THR A 29 -3.66 -0.41 -14.12
C THR A 29 -3.56 -0.12 -15.62
N GLY A 30 -2.66 -0.81 -16.34
CA GLY A 30 -2.49 -0.66 -17.79
C GLY A 30 -1.21 0.05 -18.23
N GLN A 31 -0.39 0.54 -17.30
CA GLN A 31 0.94 1.08 -17.62
C GLN A 31 2.01 -0.02 -17.57
N THR A 32 3.13 0.18 -18.26
CA THR A 32 4.31 -0.68 -18.09
C THR A 32 5.01 -0.40 -16.76
N PRO A 33 5.81 -1.36 -16.22
CA PRO A 33 6.65 -1.10 -15.05
C PRO A 33 7.52 0.17 -15.20
N THR A 34 8.12 0.36 -16.37
CA THR A 34 8.89 1.58 -16.67
C THR A 34 8.06 2.85 -16.53
N GLN A 35 6.81 2.84 -17.02
CA GLN A 35 5.90 3.98 -16.91
C GLN A 35 5.48 4.24 -15.46
N TYR A 36 5.19 3.20 -14.67
CA TYR A 36 4.93 3.39 -13.24
C TYR A 36 6.13 4.03 -12.52
N VAL A 37 7.35 3.58 -12.79
CA VAL A 37 8.54 4.18 -12.16
C VAL A 37 8.71 5.62 -12.61
N GLN A 38 8.70 5.90 -13.91
CA GLN A 38 9.04 7.21 -14.47
C GLN A 38 7.95 8.27 -14.28
N ASN A 39 6.66 7.89 -14.35
CA ASN A 39 5.55 8.84 -14.33
C ASN A 39 4.90 8.97 -12.95
N VAL A 40 5.07 7.98 -12.07
CA VAL A 40 4.33 7.89 -10.81
C VAL A 40 5.27 7.83 -9.60
N LEU A 41 6.27 6.96 -9.61
CA LEU A 41 7.11 6.72 -8.42
C LEU A 41 8.17 7.80 -8.21
N VAL A 42 8.94 8.11 -9.26
CA VAL A 42 10.10 9.01 -9.13
C VAL A 42 9.71 10.45 -9.41
N GLY A 43 10.23 11.35 -8.58
CA GLY A 43 10.19 12.78 -8.84
C GLY A 43 11.31 13.22 -9.79
N GLY A 44 11.35 14.52 -10.07
CA GLY A 44 12.49 15.12 -10.76
C GLY A 44 13.80 14.94 -9.97
N GLY A 45 14.92 14.93 -10.68
CA GLY A 45 16.25 14.84 -10.05
C GLY A 45 16.81 13.42 -9.89
N VAL A 46 16.17 12.43 -10.52
CA VAL A 46 16.63 11.05 -10.57
C VAL A 46 16.54 10.55 -12.01
N LEU A 47 17.63 9.96 -12.52
CA LEU A 47 17.60 9.21 -13.78
C LEU A 47 17.32 7.75 -13.44
N VAL A 48 16.45 7.09 -14.21
CA VAL A 48 16.02 5.70 -13.99
C VAL A 48 16.30 4.87 -15.23
N ASN A 49 16.86 3.66 -15.03
CA ASN A 49 17.09 2.67 -16.08
C ASN A 49 16.78 1.25 -15.58
N ASN A 50 16.79 0.28 -16.50
CA ASN A 50 16.72 -1.16 -16.19
C ASN A 50 15.51 -1.55 -15.31
N VAL A 51 14.36 -0.89 -15.54
CA VAL A 51 13.14 -1.21 -14.80
C VAL A 51 12.65 -2.60 -15.17
N THR A 52 12.51 -3.46 -14.18
CA THR A 52 11.91 -4.79 -14.31
C THR A 52 10.82 -4.99 -13.27
N PHE A 53 9.92 -5.94 -13.53
CA PHE A 53 8.90 -6.34 -12.58
C PHE A 53 8.76 -7.86 -12.56
N VAL A 54 8.83 -8.46 -11.38
CA VAL A 54 8.40 -9.84 -11.13
C VAL A 54 6.96 -9.78 -10.65
N GLY A 55 6.06 -10.50 -11.34
CA GLY A 55 4.64 -10.54 -11.04
C GLY A 55 3.77 -10.23 -12.27
N SER A 56 2.44 -10.28 -12.09
CA SER A 56 1.47 -10.05 -13.15
C SER A 56 1.30 -8.56 -13.48
N THR A 57 1.53 -8.19 -14.75
CA THR A 57 1.27 -6.85 -15.31
C THR A 57 0.28 -6.88 -16.48
N SER A 58 -0.63 -7.86 -16.50
CA SER A 58 -1.60 -8.01 -17.58
C SER A 58 -2.84 -8.79 -17.15
N GLY A 59 -3.88 -8.78 -17.98
CA GLY A 59 -5.13 -9.47 -17.67
C GLY A 59 -5.94 -8.80 -16.56
N PRO A 60 -6.84 -9.53 -15.87
CA PRO A 60 -7.69 -8.96 -14.83
C PRO A 60 -7.02 -8.83 -13.45
N ASN A 61 -5.91 -9.53 -13.21
CA ASN A 61 -5.30 -9.66 -11.89
C ASN A 61 -3.88 -9.10 -11.89
N TRP A 62 -3.75 -7.78 -11.84
CA TRP A 62 -2.44 -7.12 -11.83
C TRP A 62 -1.87 -7.11 -10.41
N GLN A 63 -0.55 -7.27 -10.28
CA GLN A 63 0.18 -7.13 -9.00
C GLN A 63 0.84 -5.74 -8.87
N ILE A 64 0.69 -4.87 -9.87
CA ILE A 64 1.19 -3.48 -9.87
C ILE A 64 0.18 -2.52 -10.48
N GLY A 65 0.05 -1.35 -9.88
CA GLY A 65 -0.79 -0.26 -10.35
C GLY A 65 -0.30 1.10 -9.86
N GLU A 66 -1.05 2.14 -10.19
CA GLU A 66 -0.93 3.44 -9.53
C GLU A 66 -2.16 3.68 -8.67
N PHE A 67 -1.99 4.34 -7.53
CA PHE A 67 -3.10 4.80 -6.70
C PHE A 67 -3.16 6.32 -6.65
N SER A 68 -4.37 6.84 -6.43
CA SER A 68 -4.64 8.25 -6.18
C SER A 68 -5.79 8.41 -5.17
N ASN A 69 -5.97 9.63 -4.65
CA ASN A 69 -6.90 9.95 -3.56
C ASN A 69 -6.56 9.25 -2.22
N GLY A 70 -5.31 8.81 -2.00
CA GLY A 70 -4.93 8.20 -0.73
C GLY A 70 -4.90 9.19 0.46
N SER A 71 -4.95 10.50 0.20
CA SER A 71 -5.11 11.50 1.28
C SER A 71 -6.52 11.58 1.84
N THR A 72 -7.52 11.01 1.15
CA THR A 72 -8.89 10.88 1.66
C THR A 72 -9.11 9.55 2.36
N SER A 73 -8.08 8.69 2.42
CA SER A 73 -8.06 7.43 3.17
C SER A 73 -7.08 7.50 4.35
N ASN A 74 -6.91 6.38 5.05
CA ASN A 74 -5.95 6.25 6.16
C ASN A 74 -4.48 6.09 5.70
N LEU A 75 -4.19 6.10 4.38
CA LEU A 75 -2.83 5.87 3.86
C LEU A 75 -1.88 7.04 4.16
N GLY A 76 -2.37 8.28 4.24
CA GLY A 76 -1.53 9.46 4.45
C GLY A 76 -0.52 9.73 3.32
N ILE A 77 -0.70 9.10 2.16
CA ILE A 77 0.03 9.33 0.90
C ILE A 77 -1.03 9.58 -0.17
N ASN A 78 -0.93 10.68 -0.92
CA ASN A 78 -1.99 11.05 -1.86
C ASN A 78 -2.03 10.15 -3.11
N ASN A 79 -0.86 9.84 -3.65
CA ASN A 79 -0.69 9.05 -4.86
C ASN A 79 0.68 8.36 -4.84
N GLY A 80 0.81 7.31 -5.64
CA GLY A 80 2.05 6.55 -5.77
C GLY A 80 1.82 5.24 -6.52
N VAL A 81 2.86 4.43 -6.59
CA VAL A 81 2.77 3.05 -7.09
C VAL A 81 2.23 2.16 -5.98
N VAL A 82 1.35 1.23 -6.33
CA VAL A 82 0.89 0.15 -5.45
C VAL A 82 1.36 -1.18 -6.01
N ILE A 83 1.88 -2.02 -5.13
CA ILE A 83 2.36 -3.38 -5.44
C ILE A 83 1.71 -4.31 -4.41
N SER A 84 1.25 -5.48 -4.83
CA SER A 84 0.63 -6.48 -3.95
C SER A 84 1.04 -7.89 -4.36
N SER A 85 1.21 -8.79 -3.38
CA SER A 85 1.26 -10.22 -3.64
C SER A 85 -0.06 -10.75 -4.21
N GLY A 86 -1.18 -10.09 -3.88
CA GLY A 86 -2.50 -10.30 -4.48
C GLY A 86 -2.82 -9.33 -5.63
N ASN A 87 -4.12 -9.17 -5.91
CA ASN A 87 -4.58 -8.32 -7.03
C ASN A 87 -4.76 -6.86 -6.61
N VAL A 88 -4.03 -5.92 -7.22
CA VAL A 88 -4.13 -4.49 -6.87
C VAL A 88 -5.49 -3.86 -7.21
N THR A 89 -6.20 -4.42 -8.19
CA THR A 89 -7.49 -3.86 -8.66
C THR A 89 -8.62 -4.00 -7.64
N VAL A 90 -8.47 -4.88 -6.66
CA VAL A 90 -9.45 -5.07 -5.58
C VAL A 90 -9.12 -4.26 -4.32
N ILE A 91 -7.94 -3.65 -4.22
CA ILE A 91 -7.52 -2.84 -3.06
C ILE A 91 -8.51 -1.71 -2.72
N PRO A 92 -9.08 -0.96 -3.69
CA PRO A 92 -10.10 0.04 -3.37
C PRO A 92 -11.31 -0.52 -2.64
N ASN A 93 -11.64 -1.81 -2.80
CA ASN A 93 -12.88 -2.39 -2.30
C ASN A 93 -12.91 -2.44 -0.76
N ALA A 94 -14.11 -2.62 -0.20
CA ALA A 94 -14.28 -2.78 1.23
C ALA A 94 -13.45 -3.96 1.76
N SER A 95 -12.93 -3.83 2.98
CA SER A 95 -12.08 -4.82 3.68
C SER A 95 -12.72 -6.20 3.86
N SER A 96 -14.00 -6.37 3.55
CA SER A 96 -14.71 -7.65 3.57
C SER A 96 -14.53 -8.49 2.30
N GLN A 97 -13.82 -7.99 1.29
CA GLN A 97 -13.50 -8.76 0.08
C GLN A 97 -12.11 -9.36 0.22
N GLN A 98 -12.00 -10.64 -0.12
CA GLN A 98 -10.74 -11.37 -0.22
C GLN A 98 -9.85 -10.66 -1.25
N LEU A 99 -8.69 -10.16 -0.81
CA LEU A 99 -7.72 -9.45 -1.65
C LEU A 99 -6.65 -10.41 -2.18
N ASP A 100 -6.56 -11.59 -1.58
CA ASP A 100 -5.74 -12.69 -2.06
C ASP A 100 -6.06 -13.05 -3.53
N TYR A 101 -5.02 -13.49 -4.22
CA TYR A 101 -5.14 -14.14 -5.51
C TYR A 101 -3.92 -15.05 -5.67
N ASP A 102 -4.17 -16.35 -5.83
CA ASP A 102 -3.10 -17.33 -6.06
C ASP A 102 -2.60 -17.21 -7.51
N TYR A 103 -1.37 -16.71 -7.67
CA TYR A 103 -0.72 -16.62 -8.98
C TYR A 103 0.03 -17.92 -9.33
N GLY A 104 0.17 -18.86 -8.40
CA GLY A 104 0.98 -20.06 -8.53
C GLY A 104 2.46 -19.74 -8.81
N ALA A 105 2.91 -18.55 -8.41
CA ALA A 105 4.23 -18.04 -8.68
C ALA A 105 5.17 -18.26 -7.49
N ASN A 106 6.47 -18.32 -7.77
CA ASN A 106 7.48 -18.46 -6.73
C ASN A 106 7.57 -17.17 -5.90
N GLY A 107 8.00 -17.31 -4.65
CA GLY A 107 8.46 -16.17 -3.85
C GLY A 107 9.87 -15.71 -4.22
N ASP A 108 10.50 -15.06 -3.25
CA ASP A 108 11.83 -14.45 -3.39
C ASP A 108 12.78 -14.88 -2.26
N ALA A 109 14.05 -15.14 -2.60
CA ALA A 109 15.03 -15.66 -1.64
C ALA A 109 15.42 -14.62 -0.58
N ASP A 110 15.44 -13.33 -0.90
CA ASP A 110 15.74 -12.27 0.06
C ASP A 110 14.52 -12.01 0.97
N LEU A 111 13.30 -12.08 0.42
CA LEU A 111 12.09 -12.06 1.25
C LEU A 111 11.98 -13.28 2.17
N ASN A 112 12.43 -14.47 1.75
CA ASN A 112 12.48 -15.65 2.62
C ASN A 112 13.37 -15.45 3.85
N GLN A 113 14.41 -14.61 3.75
CA GLN A 113 15.28 -14.28 4.88
C GLN A 113 14.62 -13.32 5.88
N LEU A 114 13.63 -12.55 5.43
CA LEU A 114 12.78 -11.71 6.29
C LEU A 114 11.59 -12.51 6.85
N GLY A 115 11.01 -13.38 6.02
CA GLY A 115 9.85 -14.19 6.35
C GLY A 115 10.15 -15.31 7.35
N ALA A 116 9.09 -15.96 7.81
CA ALA A 116 9.19 -17.17 8.63
C ALA A 116 9.31 -18.46 7.78
N GLY A 117 9.64 -18.35 6.50
CA GLY A 117 9.70 -19.47 5.57
C GLY A 117 9.74 -19.07 4.10
N THR A 118 9.38 -20.00 3.22
CA THR A 118 9.27 -19.77 1.78
C THR A 118 8.07 -18.88 1.48
N THR A 119 8.34 -17.71 0.91
CA THR A 119 7.36 -16.79 0.34
C THR A 119 6.84 -17.32 -0.99
N GLN A 120 5.68 -16.84 -1.41
CA GLN A 120 5.01 -17.19 -2.66
C GLN A 120 4.44 -15.92 -3.30
N ASP A 121 4.16 -15.98 -4.61
CA ASP A 121 3.53 -14.89 -5.35
C ASP A 121 4.22 -13.52 -5.18
N ALA A 122 5.56 -13.52 -5.21
CA ALA A 122 6.34 -12.31 -5.02
C ALA A 122 6.04 -11.28 -6.12
N ALA A 123 5.83 -10.04 -5.68
CA ALA A 123 5.69 -8.87 -6.55
C ALA A 123 6.87 -7.93 -6.30
N ILE A 124 7.78 -7.81 -7.28
CA ILE A 124 9.08 -7.13 -7.10
C ILE A 124 9.24 -6.09 -8.21
N LEU A 125 9.37 -4.82 -7.82
CA LEU A 125 9.75 -3.75 -8.73
C LEU A 125 11.22 -3.39 -8.50
N GLU A 126 12.05 -3.63 -9.52
CA GLU A 126 13.50 -3.37 -9.48
C GLU A 126 13.88 -2.37 -10.57
N PHE A 127 14.76 -1.42 -10.25
CA PHE A 127 15.31 -0.47 -11.22
C PHE A 127 16.61 0.15 -10.72
N ASP A 128 17.45 0.57 -11.67
CA ASP A 128 18.63 1.37 -11.38
C ASP A 128 18.26 2.85 -11.33
N PHE A 129 18.86 3.58 -10.39
CA PHE A 129 18.72 5.02 -10.33
C PHE A 129 20.04 5.75 -10.12
N GLN A 130 20.14 6.95 -10.71
CA GLN A 130 21.23 7.89 -10.48
C GLN A 130 20.65 9.21 -9.94
N PRO A 131 20.87 9.53 -8.66
CA PRO A 131 20.37 10.77 -8.10
C PRO A 131 21.25 11.96 -8.51
N LEU A 132 20.62 13.12 -8.72
CA LEU A 132 21.33 14.39 -8.94
C LEU A 132 21.69 15.10 -7.62
N SER A 133 21.28 14.56 -6.48
CA SER A 133 21.50 15.09 -5.14
C SER A 133 22.03 14.00 -4.20
N ASN A 134 22.52 14.40 -3.02
CA ASN A 134 23.10 13.49 -2.03
C ASN A 134 22.05 12.84 -1.11
N THR A 135 20.76 13.05 -1.37
CA THR A 135 19.68 12.52 -0.54
C THR A 135 18.53 12.06 -1.42
N ILE A 136 18.03 10.87 -1.12
CA ILE A 136 16.82 10.30 -1.68
C ILE A 136 15.91 9.96 -0.52
N ASN A 137 14.62 10.24 -0.68
CA ASN A 137 13.61 9.92 0.31
C ASN A 137 12.54 9.05 -0.37
N PHE A 138 12.14 7.99 0.31
CA PHE A 138 11.02 7.15 -0.09
C PHE A 138 10.01 7.15 1.05
N LYS A 139 8.73 7.26 0.68
CA LYS A 139 7.62 7.11 1.61
C LYS A 139 6.80 5.91 1.15
N TYR A 140 6.51 5.01 2.08
CA TYR A 140 5.72 3.82 1.81
C TYR A 140 4.71 3.60 2.92
N VAL A 141 3.70 2.77 2.62
CA VAL A 141 2.78 2.16 3.57
C VAL A 141 2.81 0.67 3.29
N PHE A 142 3.01 -0.13 4.32
CA PHE A 142 2.85 -1.57 4.26
C PHE A 142 1.46 -1.93 4.80
N ALA A 143 0.74 -2.78 4.08
CA ALA A 143 -0.58 -3.28 4.45
C ALA A 143 -0.63 -4.79 4.18
N SER A 144 -1.49 -5.48 4.91
CA SER A 144 -1.67 -6.92 4.79
C SER A 144 -3.09 -7.29 5.24
N GLU A 145 -3.68 -8.28 4.58
CA GLU A 145 -4.96 -8.89 4.97
C GLU A 145 -4.81 -9.84 6.17
N GLU A 146 -3.57 -10.17 6.56
CA GLU A 146 -3.27 -10.97 7.73
C GLU A 146 -3.35 -10.19 9.06
N TYR A 147 -3.42 -8.85 9.00
CA TYR A 147 -3.73 -8.05 10.19
C TYR A 147 -5.22 -8.17 10.57
N ASN A 148 -5.59 -8.45 11.82
CA ASN A 148 -4.76 -8.81 12.98
C ASN A 148 -4.81 -10.31 13.29
N ASP A 149 -5.46 -11.09 12.44
CA ASP A 149 -5.78 -12.49 12.66
C ASP A 149 -4.54 -13.40 12.70
N TYR A 150 -3.45 -13.02 12.03
CA TYR A 150 -2.24 -13.85 11.95
C TYR A 150 -1.00 -13.23 12.60
N VAL A 151 -1.17 -12.10 13.29
CA VAL A 151 -0.11 -11.49 14.09
C VAL A 151 0.45 -12.50 15.10
N ASN A 152 1.77 -12.66 15.13
CA ASN A 152 2.54 -13.61 15.92
C ASN A 152 2.19 -15.09 15.69
N SER A 153 1.60 -15.41 14.53
CA SER A 153 1.39 -16.78 14.07
C SER A 153 2.60 -17.31 13.28
N SER A 154 2.48 -18.50 12.69
CA SER A 154 3.46 -19.03 11.74
C SER A 154 3.45 -18.32 10.37
N TYR A 155 2.38 -17.58 10.08
CA TYR A 155 2.28 -16.73 8.90
C TYR A 155 2.78 -15.33 9.27
N ASN A 156 3.59 -14.73 8.39
CA ASN A 156 4.23 -13.45 8.65
C ASN A 156 4.52 -12.76 7.31
N ASP A 157 3.58 -11.95 6.85
CA ASP A 157 3.81 -11.09 5.69
C ASP A 157 4.93 -10.09 5.96
N VAL A 158 5.81 -9.94 4.99
CA VAL A 158 7.02 -9.12 5.06
C VAL A 158 7.12 -8.15 3.89
N PHE A 159 7.79 -7.03 4.13
CA PHE A 159 8.19 -6.09 3.09
C PHE A 159 9.69 -5.85 3.16
N GLY A 160 10.35 -6.00 2.01
CA GLY A 160 11.76 -5.67 1.83
C GLY A 160 11.91 -4.44 0.94
N PHE A 161 12.81 -3.53 1.33
CA PHE A 161 13.24 -2.45 0.44
C PHE A 161 14.76 -2.52 0.35
N PHE A 162 15.23 -3.20 -0.68
CA PHE A 162 16.65 -3.52 -0.84
C PHE A 162 17.35 -2.47 -1.69
N ILE A 163 18.53 -2.04 -1.24
CA ILE A 163 19.39 -1.09 -1.96
C ILE A 163 20.80 -1.66 -2.12
N SER A 164 21.35 -1.59 -3.31
CA SER A 164 22.74 -1.95 -3.62
C SER A 164 23.46 -0.77 -4.28
N GLY A 165 24.80 -0.81 -4.29
CA GLY A 165 25.60 0.23 -4.92
C GLY A 165 26.95 0.47 -4.23
N PRO A 166 27.72 1.46 -4.69
CA PRO A 166 29.03 1.78 -4.13
C PRO A 166 28.99 2.00 -2.62
N GLY A 167 29.80 1.24 -1.88
CA GLY A 167 29.91 1.36 -0.42
C GLY A 167 28.81 0.62 0.37
N ILE A 168 27.87 -0.06 -0.30
CA ILE A 168 26.88 -0.92 0.35
C ILE A 168 27.37 -2.37 0.27
N THR A 169 27.29 -3.08 1.38
CA THR A 169 27.60 -4.51 1.45
C THR A 169 26.66 -5.14 2.47
N GLY A 170 25.51 -5.60 1.98
CA GLY A 170 24.52 -6.29 2.80
C GLY A 170 24.42 -7.78 2.48
N PRO A 171 23.63 -8.52 3.28
CA PRO A 171 23.54 -9.97 3.22
C PRO A 171 22.64 -10.52 2.11
N TYR A 172 21.93 -9.64 1.39
CA TYR A 172 20.93 -10.01 0.38
C TYR A 172 21.55 -10.08 -1.02
N SER A 173 20.77 -10.51 -2.02
CA SER A 173 21.20 -10.58 -3.42
C SER A 173 21.83 -9.28 -3.89
N ASN A 174 22.81 -9.38 -4.79
CA ASN A 174 23.60 -8.25 -5.29
C ASN A 174 24.32 -7.43 -4.21
N ASN A 175 24.62 -8.05 -3.06
CA ASN A 175 25.19 -7.40 -1.86
C ASN A 175 24.34 -6.22 -1.38
N SER A 176 23.02 -6.29 -1.57
CA SER A 176 22.08 -5.26 -1.15
C SER A 176 21.84 -5.31 0.36
N ASP A 177 21.42 -4.19 0.92
CA ASP A 177 20.98 -4.05 2.30
C ASP A 177 19.49 -3.69 2.37
N ASN A 178 18.78 -4.14 3.40
CA ASN A 178 17.37 -3.83 3.58
C ASN A 178 17.21 -2.53 4.38
N ILE A 179 16.66 -1.50 3.74
CA ILE A 179 16.40 -0.20 4.37
C ILE A 179 14.96 -0.05 4.87
N ALA A 180 14.09 -1.05 4.71
CA ALA A 180 12.75 -1.10 5.31
C ALA A 180 12.82 -1.58 6.78
N LEU A 181 13.50 -0.79 7.62
CA LEU A 181 13.63 -1.06 9.06
C LEU A 181 12.70 -0.18 9.88
N ILE A 182 12.23 -0.71 11.02
CA ILE A 182 11.50 0.08 12.00
C ILE A 182 12.47 1.11 12.59
N PRO A 183 12.12 2.41 12.61
CA PRO A 183 13.05 3.46 12.99
C PRO A 183 13.72 3.20 14.35
N PHE A 184 15.04 3.39 14.39
CA PHE A 184 15.91 3.16 15.55
C PHE A 184 16.05 1.69 15.99
N THR A 185 15.70 0.73 15.12
CA THR A 185 15.88 -0.70 15.38
C THR A 185 16.56 -1.40 14.20
N THR A 186 16.87 -2.68 14.36
CA THR A 186 17.28 -3.59 13.28
C THR A 186 16.14 -4.48 12.80
N ASN A 187 14.91 -4.28 13.30
CA ASN A 187 13.76 -5.08 12.91
C ASN A 187 13.26 -4.60 11.56
N PHE A 188 13.05 -5.52 10.62
CA PHE A 188 12.41 -5.24 9.35
C PHE A 188 10.89 -5.09 9.51
N VAL A 189 10.23 -4.49 8.51
CA VAL A 189 8.77 -4.36 8.47
C VAL A 189 8.12 -5.72 8.20
N SER A 190 7.24 -6.14 9.11
CA SER A 190 6.38 -7.32 8.97
C SER A 190 5.16 -7.21 9.89
N ILE A 191 4.17 -8.09 9.70
CA ILE A 191 2.98 -8.12 10.57
C ILE A 191 3.33 -8.43 12.02
N ASN A 192 4.38 -9.22 12.26
CA ASN A 192 4.85 -9.53 13.62
C ASN A 192 5.64 -8.38 14.26
N ASN A 193 6.20 -7.47 13.46
CA ASN A 193 7.03 -6.37 13.95
C ASN A 193 6.29 -5.02 14.05
N VAL A 194 5.13 -4.84 13.42
CA VAL A 194 4.33 -3.60 13.49
C VAL A 194 2.86 -3.93 13.70
N ASN A 195 2.42 -4.10 14.93
CA ASN A 195 1.05 -4.50 15.24
C ASN A 195 0.62 -4.01 16.62
N ASN A 196 -0.67 -4.14 16.90
CA ASN A 196 -1.20 -4.04 18.25
C ASN A 196 -1.83 -5.37 18.68
N GLY A 197 -1.08 -6.46 18.54
CA GLY A 197 -1.43 -7.79 19.00
C GLY A 197 -2.41 -8.55 18.11
N HIS A 198 -2.47 -9.87 18.34
CA HIS A 198 -3.43 -10.76 17.68
C HIS A 198 -4.84 -10.49 18.17
N ALA A 199 -5.79 -10.35 17.24
CA ALA A 199 -7.20 -10.20 17.56
C ALA A 199 -8.06 -10.57 16.36
N THR A 200 -9.22 -11.18 16.62
CA THR A 200 -10.28 -11.30 15.61
C THR A 200 -10.95 -9.95 15.41
N GLY A 201 -10.67 -9.28 14.30
CA GLY A 201 -11.13 -7.92 14.01
C GLY A 201 -10.15 -6.83 14.49
N CYS A 202 -10.64 -5.89 15.30
CA CYS A 202 -9.80 -4.75 15.74
C CYS A 202 -8.67 -5.20 16.68
N ALA A 203 -7.51 -4.58 16.54
CA ALA A 203 -6.34 -4.88 17.35
C ALA A 203 -6.59 -4.55 18.83
N SER A 204 -6.21 -5.45 19.74
CA SER A 204 -6.53 -5.34 21.19
C SER A 204 -5.32 -5.33 22.13
N GLY A 205 -4.12 -5.35 21.57
CA GLY A 205 -2.85 -5.46 22.27
C GLY A 205 -2.35 -6.91 22.43
N PRO A 206 -1.12 -7.12 22.90
CA PRO A 206 -0.16 -6.08 23.31
C PRO A 206 0.47 -5.34 22.12
N CYS A 207 0.96 -4.14 22.39
CA CYS A 207 1.54 -3.27 21.38
C CYS A 207 2.96 -3.69 20.96
N THR A 208 3.21 -3.74 19.64
CA THR A 208 4.53 -3.90 19.02
C THR A 208 4.72 -2.79 17.99
N ASN A 209 5.55 -1.79 18.29
CA ASN A 209 5.84 -0.65 17.40
C ASN A 209 4.59 0.13 16.91
N CYS A 210 3.54 0.22 17.73
CA CYS A 210 2.25 0.78 17.30
C CYS A 210 2.28 2.27 16.91
N ALA A 211 3.34 2.99 17.23
CA ALA A 211 3.54 4.35 16.72
C ALA A 211 3.58 4.41 15.18
N TYR A 212 3.86 3.27 14.53
CA TYR A 212 3.88 3.09 13.07
C TYR A 212 2.73 2.21 12.55
N TYR A 213 1.79 1.82 13.42
CA TYR A 213 0.64 0.99 13.08
C TYR A 213 -0.63 1.83 13.05
N ILE A 214 -1.43 1.67 11.99
CA ILE A 214 -2.77 2.25 11.88
C ILE A 214 -3.74 1.08 11.76
N ASP A 215 -4.56 0.87 12.79
CA ASP A 215 -5.63 -0.12 12.73
C ASP A 215 -6.73 0.36 11.77
N ASN A 216 -6.96 -0.41 10.71
CA ASN A 216 -8.01 -0.13 9.73
C ASN A 216 -9.34 -0.81 10.08
N CYS A 217 -9.60 -1.14 11.35
CA CYS A 217 -10.81 -1.86 11.76
C CYS A 217 -12.13 -1.19 11.33
N ASN A 218 -12.14 0.13 11.15
CA ASN A 218 -13.34 0.87 10.71
C ASN A 218 -13.39 1.11 9.19
N GLY A 219 -12.44 0.56 8.43
CA GLY A 219 -12.29 0.83 7.00
C GLY A 219 -11.76 2.24 6.70
N THR A 220 -11.52 2.47 5.41
CA THR A 220 -11.19 3.79 4.83
C THR A 220 -12.42 4.48 4.27
#